data_AF-A0A9D6XZQ4-F1
#
_entry.id   AF-A0A9D6XZQ4-F1
#
_cell.length_a   1.000
_cell.length_b   1.000
_cell.length_c   1.000
_cell.angle_alpha   90.00
_cell.angle_beta   90.00
_cell.angle_gamma   90.00
#
_symmetry.space_group_name_H-M   'P 1'
#
loop_
_entity.id
_entity.type
_entity.pdbx_description
1 polymer ?
#
loop_
_entity_poly.entity_id
_entity_poly.type
_entity_poly.pdbx_seq_one_letter_code
_entity_poly.pdbx_strand_id
1 'polypeptide(L)'
;MIDWGREITGDLGAAEHREWLCANGLGGFASGTVAGTLTRRYHGLLVAALAPPLGRTLLVATVDETVEYDGLALPLSAHRWAGGVVEPQGFRALERFTLDGTTPVWTYAAADALVEKRVWMEPGANTTYVRYRALRARGPLALQLKVLVDYRDYHGSTHGDGWQMDIAPVPHGLRVVAFAGARPLLLLAEGAEARIEHTWYRAFDRTAERARGLDAEEDHLHTGTFHAALPPEGALTLVLSAEP
;
A
#
# COMPACT_ATOMS: atom_id res chain seq x y z
N MET A 1 13.49 -5.84 -19.96
CA MET A 1 13.36 -4.95 -18.79
C MET A 1 11.99 -4.32 -18.89
N ILE A 2 11.16 -4.41 -17.83
CA ILE A 2 9.86 -3.75 -17.83
C ILE A 2 10.10 -2.28 -17.47
N ASP A 3 9.63 -1.41 -18.37
CA ASP A 3 9.82 0.02 -18.26
C ASP A 3 8.68 0.72 -19.01
N TRP A 4 7.79 1.35 -18.25
CA TRP A 4 6.59 2.01 -18.76
C TRP A 4 6.62 3.48 -18.37
N GLY A 5 6.54 4.35 -19.37
CA GLY A 5 6.43 5.79 -19.14
C GLY A 5 4.99 6.24 -18.95
N ARG A 6 4.84 7.56 -18.87
CA ARG A 6 3.58 8.26 -18.64
C ARG A 6 2.48 7.92 -19.66
N GLU A 7 2.86 7.55 -20.88
CA GLU A 7 1.93 7.09 -21.92
C GLU A 7 1.14 5.83 -21.52
N ILE A 8 1.70 5.02 -20.61
CA ILE A 8 1.03 3.87 -20.01
C ILE A 8 0.57 4.20 -18.59
N THR A 9 1.45 4.77 -17.76
CA THR A 9 1.16 4.92 -16.33
C THR A 9 0.13 6.00 -16.01
N GLY A 10 -0.01 7.01 -16.88
CA GLY A 10 -1.00 8.07 -16.76
C GLY A 10 -2.39 7.69 -17.31
N ASP A 11 -2.52 6.58 -18.04
CA ASP A 11 -3.80 6.03 -18.47
C ASP A 11 -4.27 4.97 -17.48
N LEU A 12 -5.35 5.27 -16.74
CA LEU A 12 -5.83 4.39 -15.68
C LEU A 12 -6.15 2.98 -16.20
N GLY A 13 -6.80 2.86 -17.36
CA GLY A 13 -7.14 1.57 -17.93
C GLY A 13 -5.89 0.75 -18.23
N ALA A 14 -4.92 1.33 -18.93
CA ALA A 14 -3.67 0.67 -19.26
C ALA A 14 -2.86 0.28 -18.01
N ALA A 15 -2.76 1.17 -17.02
CA ALA A 15 -2.04 0.93 -15.78
C ALA A 15 -2.72 -0.14 -14.90
N GLU A 16 -4.05 -0.22 -14.88
CA GLU A 16 -4.81 -1.23 -14.14
C GLU A 16 -4.69 -2.65 -14.70
N HIS A 17 -4.48 -2.78 -16.02
CA HIS A 17 -4.29 -4.09 -16.66
C HIS A 17 -2.88 -4.66 -16.47
N ARG A 18 -1.98 -3.90 -15.82
CA ARG A 18 -0.60 -4.31 -15.57
C ARG A 18 -0.43 -4.53 -14.08
N GLU A 19 -0.04 -5.74 -13.71
CA GLU A 19 0.11 -6.15 -12.33
C GLU A 19 1.57 -6.47 -12.02
N TRP A 20 1.94 -6.33 -10.76
CA TRP A 20 3.25 -6.67 -10.22
C TRP A 20 3.09 -7.65 -9.05
N LEU A 21 4.14 -8.43 -8.79
CA LEU A 21 4.18 -9.43 -7.73
C LEU A 21 5.58 -9.48 -7.10
N CYS A 22 5.64 -9.38 -5.78
CA CYS A 22 6.82 -9.69 -4.97
C CYS A 22 6.47 -10.87 -4.06
N ALA A 23 7.31 -11.90 -4.01
CA ALA A 23 7.09 -13.06 -3.15
C ALA A 23 8.24 -13.23 -2.16
N ASN A 24 7.93 -13.72 -0.96
CA ASN A 24 8.92 -13.94 0.10
C ASN A 24 9.50 -15.36 0.14
N GLY A 25 9.05 -16.27 -0.75
CA GLY A 25 9.49 -17.66 -0.77
C GLY A 25 8.83 -18.59 0.26
N LEU A 26 7.94 -18.07 1.13
CA LEU A 26 7.12 -18.87 2.07
C LEU A 26 5.71 -19.16 1.54
N GLY A 27 5.37 -18.62 0.37
CA GLY A 27 4.00 -18.56 -0.15
C GLY A 27 3.24 -17.29 0.24
N GLY A 28 3.89 -16.35 0.92
CA GLY A 28 3.41 -14.98 1.11
C GLY A 28 3.88 -14.06 -0.02
N PHE A 29 3.14 -12.99 -0.25
CA PHE A 29 3.40 -12.07 -1.36
C PHE A 29 2.84 -10.67 -1.13
N ALA A 30 3.31 -9.72 -1.93
CA ALA A 30 2.74 -8.41 -2.17
C ALA A 30 2.41 -8.30 -3.66
N SER A 31 1.23 -7.80 -4.00
CA SER A 31 0.83 -7.62 -5.40
C SER A 31 -0.17 -6.50 -5.57
N GLY A 32 -0.26 -5.98 -6.78
CA GLY A 32 -1.21 -4.92 -7.13
C GLY A 32 -1.10 -4.52 -8.59
N THR A 33 -1.87 -3.52 -8.97
CA THR A 33 -1.75 -2.89 -10.29
C THR A 33 -0.63 -1.85 -10.31
N VAL A 34 -0.17 -1.46 -11.50
CA VAL A 34 0.74 -0.32 -11.67
C VAL A 34 0.08 0.99 -11.22
N ALA A 35 -1.25 1.11 -11.41
CA ALA A 35 -2.04 2.28 -11.00
C ALA A 35 -2.17 2.43 -9.48
N GLY A 36 -1.91 1.37 -8.71
CA GLY A 36 -2.12 1.33 -7.26
C GLY A 36 -3.53 0.92 -6.84
N THR A 37 -4.48 0.78 -7.77
CA THR A 37 -5.85 0.36 -7.45
C THR A 37 -5.96 -1.13 -7.12
N LEU A 38 -6.83 -1.46 -6.16
CA LEU A 38 -7.14 -2.83 -5.76
C LEU A 38 -8.27 -3.39 -6.63
N THR A 39 -7.93 -4.08 -7.72
CA THR A 39 -8.92 -4.66 -8.64
C THR A 39 -9.28 -6.11 -8.34
N ARG A 40 -8.48 -6.81 -7.51
CA ARG A 40 -8.62 -8.24 -7.17
C ARG A 40 -8.55 -8.49 -5.67
N ARG A 41 -9.11 -9.61 -5.20
CA ARG A 41 -9.03 -10.02 -3.76
C ARG A 41 -7.61 -10.31 -3.27
N TYR A 42 -6.70 -10.55 -4.21
CA TYR A 42 -5.31 -10.92 -3.96
C TYR A 42 -4.36 -9.72 -3.93
N HIS A 43 -4.85 -8.52 -4.29
CA HIS A 43 -4.03 -7.32 -4.20
C HIS A 43 -3.86 -6.92 -2.73
N GLY A 44 -2.65 -6.53 -2.39
CA GLY A 44 -2.24 -6.28 -1.02
C GLY A 44 -0.74 -6.02 -0.95
N LEU A 45 -0.32 -5.15 -0.04
CA LEU A 45 1.08 -4.93 0.28
C LEU A 45 1.64 -6.02 1.20
N LEU A 46 0.80 -6.73 1.95
CA LEU A 46 1.23 -7.90 2.71
C LEU A 46 0.12 -8.95 2.77
N VAL A 47 0.25 -9.98 1.93
CA VAL A 47 -0.50 -11.23 2.02
C VAL A 47 0.43 -12.26 2.66
N ALA A 48 0.27 -12.47 3.96
CA ALA A 48 1.16 -13.30 4.77
C ALA A 48 0.75 -14.77 4.75
N ALA A 49 1.71 -15.67 4.57
CA ALA A 49 1.49 -17.11 4.76
C ALA A 49 1.67 -17.44 6.26
N LEU A 50 0.59 -17.34 7.04
CA LEU A 50 0.62 -17.53 8.49
C LEU A 50 0.63 -19.02 8.90
N ALA A 51 0.17 -19.92 8.02
CA ALA A 51 0.21 -21.36 8.21
C ALA A 51 0.62 -22.11 6.91
N PRO A 52 1.87 -21.94 6.44
CA PRO A 52 2.32 -22.49 5.15
C PRO A 52 2.08 -24.02 5.03
N PRO A 53 1.70 -24.55 3.85
CA PRO A 53 1.57 -23.87 2.56
C PRO A 53 0.18 -23.24 2.31
N LEU A 54 -0.77 -23.33 3.25
CA LEU A 54 -2.12 -22.75 3.16
C LEU A 54 -2.23 -21.51 4.06
N GLY A 55 -3.44 -20.96 4.24
CA GLY A 55 -3.67 -19.87 5.20
C GLY A 55 -2.98 -18.55 4.86
N ARG A 56 -3.17 -18.06 3.62
CA ARG A 56 -2.73 -16.70 3.26
C ARG A 56 -3.73 -15.69 3.79
N THR A 57 -3.22 -14.77 4.58
CA THR A 57 -4.01 -13.73 5.23
C THR A 57 -3.62 -12.37 4.66
N LEU A 58 -4.57 -11.61 4.13
CA LEU A 58 -4.34 -10.21 3.81
C LEU A 58 -4.21 -9.44 5.13
N LEU A 59 -3.04 -8.84 5.35
CA LEU A 59 -2.74 -8.05 6.55
C LEU A 59 -2.64 -6.56 6.23
N VAL A 60 -2.09 -6.19 5.07
CA VAL A 60 -2.01 -4.79 4.63
C VAL A 60 -2.52 -4.70 3.20
N ALA A 61 -3.65 -4.02 3.01
CA ALA A 61 -4.26 -3.81 1.71
C ALA A 61 -3.45 -2.80 0.89
N THR A 62 -3.23 -1.61 1.46
CA THR A 62 -2.54 -0.53 0.77
C THR A 62 -2.03 0.51 1.76
N VAL A 63 -1.27 1.48 1.25
CA VAL A 63 -0.93 2.72 1.93
C VAL A 63 -1.47 3.85 1.09
N ASP A 64 -2.20 4.77 1.72
CA ASP A 64 -2.66 6.00 1.09
C ASP A 64 -1.62 7.08 1.33
N GLU A 65 -0.75 7.25 0.34
CA GLU A 65 0.32 8.23 0.42
C GLU A 65 -0.13 9.60 -0.07
N THR A 66 0.28 10.64 0.65
CA THR A 66 0.18 12.03 0.22
C THR A 66 1.53 12.71 0.41
N VAL A 67 1.97 13.40 -0.63
CA VAL A 67 3.15 14.26 -0.61
C VAL A 67 2.70 15.70 -0.55
N GLU A 68 3.10 16.39 0.51
CA GLU A 68 2.95 17.83 0.65
C GLU A 68 4.25 18.53 0.23
N TYR A 69 4.17 19.36 -0.80
CA TYR A 69 5.33 20.05 -1.36
C TYR A 69 4.90 21.30 -2.16
N ASP A 70 5.63 22.40 -2.00
CA ASP A 70 5.37 23.69 -2.66
C ASP A 70 3.91 24.20 -2.48
N GLY A 71 3.36 23.99 -1.28
CA GLY A 71 1.98 24.36 -0.94
C GLY A 71 0.89 23.47 -1.54
N LEU A 72 1.26 22.40 -2.25
CA LEU A 72 0.33 21.40 -2.80
C LEU A 72 0.33 20.15 -1.95
N ALA A 73 -0.83 19.51 -1.82
CA ALA A 73 -0.98 18.15 -1.29
C ALA A 73 -1.35 17.22 -2.44
N LEU A 74 -0.45 16.32 -2.80
CA LEU A 74 -0.55 15.45 -3.98
C LEU A 74 -0.66 14.00 -3.53
N PRO A 75 -1.79 13.32 -3.78
CA PRO A 75 -1.89 11.90 -3.50
C PRO A 75 -1.03 11.10 -4.49
N LEU A 76 -0.39 10.03 -4.02
CA LEU A 76 0.29 9.06 -4.88
C LEU A 76 -0.50 7.75 -5.05
N SER A 77 -1.46 7.51 -4.15
CA SER A 77 -2.37 6.37 -4.18
C SER A 77 -3.53 6.58 -5.16
N ALA A 78 -4.20 5.48 -5.54
CA ALA A 78 -5.45 5.54 -6.28
C ALA A 78 -6.39 4.39 -5.91
N HIS A 79 -7.68 4.70 -5.77
CA HIS A 79 -8.72 3.71 -5.45
C HIS A 79 -9.92 3.82 -6.35
N ARG A 80 -10.63 2.71 -6.51
CA ARG A 80 -11.99 2.68 -7.05
C ARG A 80 -12.97 2.44 -5.93
N TRP A 81 -14.10 3.12 -5.99
CA TRP A 81 -15.21 2.96 -5.06
C TRP A 81 -16.42 2.37 -5.77
N ALA A 82 -17.29 1.68 -5.03
CA ALA A 82 -18.47 1.00 -5.60
C ALA A 82 -19.41 1.91 -6.43
N GLY A 83 -19.36 3.23 -6.20
CA GLY A 83 -20.04 4.24 -7.02
C GLY A 83 -19.39 4.56 -8.38
N GLY A 84 -18.31 3.85 -8.76
CA GLY A 84 -17.55 4.06 -9.99
C GLY A 84 -16.55 5.22 -9.95
N VAL A 85 -16.49 5.94 -8.82
CA VAL A 85 -15.54 7.05 -8.62
C VAL A 85 -14.13 6.49 -8.42
N VAL A 86 -13.15 7.19 -9.02
CA VAL A 86 -11.73 6.95 -8.77
C VAL A 86 -11.21 8.11 -7.93
N GLU A 87 -10.87 7.84 -6.67
CA GLU A 87 -10.30 8.84 -5.76
C GLU A 87 -9.56 8.14 -4.62
N PRO A 88 -8.33 8.54 -4.25
CA PRO A 88 -7.48 9.51 -4.93
C PRO A 88 -7.10 9.09 -6.36
N GLN A 89 -6.48 10.03 -7.09
CA GLN A 89 -6.11 9.85 -8.50
C GLN A 89 -4.59 9.97 -8.70
N GLY A 90 -3.79 9.39 -7.80
CA GLY A 90 -2.33 9.49 -7.81
C GLY A 90 -1.66 8.97 -9.08
N PHE A 91 -2.33 8.08 -9.83
CA PHE A 91 -1.88 7.64 -11.17
C PHE A 91 -1.66 8.82 -12.14
N ARG A 92 -2.32 9.98 -11.95
CA ARG A 92 -2.11 11.18 -12.77
C ARG A 92 -0.72 11.80 -12.59
N ALA A 93 -0.12 11.61 -11.41
CA ALA A 93 1.23 12.05 -11.07
C ALA A 93 2.30 10.99 -11.38
N LEU A 94 1.90 9.77 -11.76
CA LEU A 94 2.81 8.66 -12.03
C LEU A 94 3.47 8.83 -13.40
N GLU A 95 4.76 9.18 -13.39
CA GLU A 95 5.57 9.44 -14.59
C GLU A 95 6.18 8.17 -15.18
N ARG A 96 6.50 7.19 -14.32
CA ARG A 96 7.18 5.97 -14.75
C ARG A 96 6.94 4.81 -13.78
N PHE A 97 6.87 3.62 -14.34
CA PHE A 97 6.97 2.36 -13.62
C PHE A 97 8.09 1.52 -14.22
N THR A 98 8.96 0.96 -13.38
CA THR A 98 9.96 -0.01 -13.81
C THR A 98 9.95 -1.23 -12.89
N LEU A 99 10.44 -2.36 -13.42
CA LEU A 99 10.76 -3.52 -12.61
C LEU A 99 12.28 -3.66 -12.52
N ASP A 100 12.84 -3.28 -11.37
CA ASP A 100 14.26 -3.39 -11.07
C ASP A 100 14.54 -4.78 -10.47
N GLY A 101 14.90 -5.73 -11.34
CA GLY A 101 14.92 -7.15 -11.01
C GLY A 101 13.50 -7.66 -10.73
N THR A 102 13.18 -7.85 -9.45
CA THR A 102 11.84 -8.23 -8.95
C THR A 102 11.18 -7.12 -8.12
N THR A 103 11.83 -5.96 -8.02
CA THR A 103 11.36 -4.81 -7.22
C THR A 103 10.57 -3.87 -8.12
N PRO A 104 9.24 -3.72 -7.96
CA PRO A 104 8.48 -2.68 -8.63
C PRO A 104 8.89 -1.31 -8.09
N VAL A 105 9.09 -0.38 -9.02
CA VAL A 105 9.53 0.98 -8.76
C VAL A 105 8.61 1.95 -9.48
N TRP A 106 8.09 2.92 -8.75
CA TRP A 106 7.27 4.00 -9.29
C TRP A 106 8.00 5.32 -9.13
N THR A 107 7.91 6.19 -10.13
CA THR A 107 8.39 7.56 -10.03
C THR A 107 7.23 8.52 -10.24
N TYR A 108 6.96 9.36 -9.25
CA TYR A 108 5.91 10.36 -9.26
C TYR A 108 6.47 11.76 -9.41
N ALA A 109 5.79 12.61 -10.17
CA ALA A 109 6.05 14.05 -10.20
C ALA A 109 5.23 14.78 -9.13
N ALA A 110 5.89 15.66 -8.37
CA ALA A 110 5.26 16.53 -7.39
C ALA A 110 5.80 17.96 -7.54
N ALA A 111 5.06 18.81 -8.27
CA ALA A 111 5.59 20.09 -8.77
C ALA A 111 6.94 19.90 -9.50
N ASP A 112 8.05 20.46 -9.00
CA ASP A 112 9.39 20.22 -9.56
C ASP A 112 10.10 18.98 -8.98
N ALA A 113 9.55 18.38 -7.92
CA ALA A 113 10.11 17.21 -7.27
C ALA A 113 9.80 15.90 -7.99
N LEU A 114 10.65 14.91 -7.78
CA LEU A 114 10.46 13.52 -8.19
C LEU A 114 10.56 12.62 -6.95
N VAL A 115 9.52 11.83 -6.72
CA VAL A 115 9.42 10.88 -5.60
C VAL A 115 9.42 9.46 -6.14
N GLU A 116 10.38 8.66 -5.72
CA GLU A 116 10.45 7.23 -6.01
C GLU A 116 9.75 6.45 -4.90
N LYS A 117 8.87 5.50 -5.27
CA LYS A 117 8.36 4.44 -4.38
C LYS A 117 8.93 3.11 -4.82
N ARG A 118 9.41 2.29 -3.89
CA ARG A 118 9.83 0.90 -4.11
C ARG A 118 9.10 -0.03 -3.17
N VAL A 119 8.72 -1.21 -3.65
CA VAL A 119 8.14 -2.27 -2.82
C VAL A 119 8.96 -3.54 -3.00
N TRP A 120 9.33 -4.20 -1.91
CA TRP A 120 9.93 -5.54 -1.95
C TRP A 120 9.61 -6.31 -0.68
N MET A 121 9.78 -7.63 -0.72
CA MET A 121 9.61 -8.48 0.45
C MET A 121 10.94 -9.06 0.91
N GLU A 122 11.04 -9.28 2.21
CA GLU A 122 12.16 -10.00 2.81
C GLU A 122 12.09 -11.50 2.46
N PRO A 123 13.16 -12.10 1.92
CA PRO A 123 13.21 -13.54 1.69
C PRO A 123 13.08 -14.31 3.00
N GLY A 124 12.10 -15.22 3.09
CA GLY A 124 11.90 -16.07 4.26
C GLY A 124 11.16 -15.41 5.43
N ALA A 125 10.56 -14.23 5.24
CA ALA A 125 9.77 -13.54 6.26
C ALA A 125 8.50 -12.91 5.69
N ASN A 126 7.43 -12.83 6.49
CA ASN A 126 6.21 -12.09 6.15
C ASN A 126 6.41 -10.59 6.40
N THR A 127 7.42 -10.02 5.74
CA THR A 127 7.81 -8.62 5.83
C THR A 127 7.82 -8.00 4.43
N THR A 128 7.09 -6.90 4.27
CA THR A 128 7.16 -6.04 3.09
C THR A 128 7.77 -4.70 3.47
N TYR A 129 8.69 -4.22 2.66
CA TYR A 129 9.25 -2.87 2.75
C TYR A 129 8.64 -2.00 1.66
N VAL A 130 8.20 -0.81 2.04
CA VAL A 130 7.77 0.25 1.13
C VAL A 130 8.66 1.46 1.37
N ARG A 131 9.52 1.76 0.41
CA ARG A 131 10.50 2.86 0.53
C ARG A 131 10.14 4.02 -0.38
N TYR A 132 10.20 5.21 0.18
CA TYR A 132 10.03 6.48 -0.52
C TYR A 132 11.36 7.21 -0.56
N ARG A 133 11.72 7.79 -1.71
CA ARG A 133 12.94 8.59 -1.86
C ARG A 133 12.66 9.85 -2.67
N ALA A 134 13.12 10.99 -2.18
CA ALA A 134 13.10 12.22 -2.97
C ALA A 134 14.27 12.22 -3.96
N LEU A 135 14.04 11.77 -5.20
CA LEU A 135 15.09 11.72 -6.23
C LEU A 135 15.57 13.13 -6.60
N ARG A 136 14.66 14.09 -6.56
CA ARG A 136 14.90 15.49 -6.87
C ARG A 136 13.88 16.33 -6.10
N ALA A 137 14.31 17.40 -5.45
CA ALA A 137 13.45 18.44 -4.90
C ALA A 137 14.32 19.67 -4.57
N ARG A 138 13.74 20.87 -4.56
CA ARG A 138 14.42 22.09 -4.09
C ARG A 138 14.39 22.25 -2.57
N GLY A 139 13.52 21.52 -1.89
CA GLY A 139 13.35 21.55 -0.44
C GLY A 139 12.76 20.25 0.09
N PRO A 140 12.61 20.11 1.43
CA PRO A 140 12.01 18.93 2.02
C PRO A 140 10.54 18.81 1.62
N LEU A 141 10.10 17.57 1.40
CA LEU A 141 8.70 17.22 1.25
C LEU A 141 8.16 16.74 2.60
N ALA A 142 6.87 16.93 2.87
CA ALA A 142 6.19 16.24 3.95
C ALA A 142 5.46 15.02 3.39
N LEU A 143 5.70 13.86 3.98
CA LEU A 143 5.10 12.60 3.57
C LEU A 143 4.09 12.16 4.63
N GLN A 144 2.86 11.91 4.20
CA GLN A 144 1.81 11.32 5.02
C GLN A 144 1.48 9.92 4.45
N LEU A 145 1.55 8.91 5.31
CA LEU A 145 1.30 7.51 4.95
C LEU A 145 0.18 6.95 5.82
N LYS A 146 -1.04 6.89 5.29
CA LYS A 146 -2.16 6.24 5.97
C LYS A 146 -2.13 4.75 5.64
N VAL A 147 -2.01 3.89 6.64
CA VAL A 147 -1.95 2.44 6.42
C VAL A 147 -3.34 1.84 6.54
N LEU A 148 -3.78 1.16 5.48
CA LEU A 148 -5.06 0.45 5.41
C LEU A 148 -4.80 -1.06 5.56
N VAL A 149 -5.31 -1.63 6.64
CA VAL A 149 -5.10 -3.03 7.01
C VAL A 149 -6.37 -3.85 6.85
N ASP A 150 -6.17 -5.16 6.85
CA ASP A 150 -7.23 -6.15 6.93
C ASP A 150 -6.75 -7.34 7.78
N TYR A 151 -7.62 -8.31 8.05
CA TYR A 151 -7.24 -9.60 8.59
C TYR A 151 -8.22 -10.67 8.11
N ARG A 152 -8.08 -11.05 6.84
CA ARG A 152 -8.95 -12.06 6.21
C ARG A 152 -8.18 -13.07 5.40
N ASP A 153 -8.79 -14.23 5.19
CA ASP A 153 -8.31 -15.15 4.15
C ASP A 153 -8.31 -14.45 2.79
N TYR A 154 -7.28 -14.71 1.98
CA TYR A 154 -7.10 -14.08 0.68
C TYR A 154 -8.23 -14.41 -0.33
N HIS A 155 -9.01 -15.48 -0.10
CA HIS A 155 -10.23 -15.77 -0.85
C HIS A 155 -11.48 -15.09 -0.29
N GLY A 156 -11.42 -14.39 0.83
CA GLY A 156 -12.55 -13.74 1.52
C GLY A 156 -12.80 -12.28 1.13
N SER A 157 -13.75 -11.66 1.83
CA SER A 157 -14.02 -10.22 1.87
C SER A 157 -14.15 -9.79 3.33
N THR A 158 -13.90 -8.52 3.58
CA THR A 158 -14.14 -7.89 4.88
C THR A 158 -15.19 -6.80 4.72
N HIS A 159 -16.17 -6.81 5.62
CA HIS A 159 -17.06 -5.69 5.88
C HIS A 159 -16.80 -5.24 7.32
N GLY A 160 -16.48 -3.95 7.48
CA GLY A 160 -15.88 -3.46 8.70
C GLY A 160 -16.81 -3.50 9.90
N ASP A 161 -18.13 -3.35 9.69
CA ASP A 161 -19.26 -3.56 10.63
C ASP A 161 -19.00 -3.36 12.13
N GLY A 162 -18.21 -2.35 12.49
CA GLY A 162 -17.87 -2.02 13.88
C GLY A 162 -16.77 -2.88 14.51
N TRP A 163 -16.12 -3.77 13.76
CA TRP A 163 -14.96 -4.56 14.20
C TRP A 163 -13.85 -3.65 14.75
N GLN A 164 -13.49 -3.88 16.02
CA GLN A 164 -12.45 -3.17 16.73
C GLN A 164 -11.17 -4.00 16.83
N MET A 165 -10.17 -3.68 16.00
CA MET A 165 -8.81 -4.18 16.18
C MET A 165 -8.09 -3.45 17.33
N ASP A 166 -7.23 -4.14 18.08
CA ASP A 166 -6.35 -3.56 19.09
C ASP A 166 -5.15 -2.90 18.39
N ILE A 167 -4.93 -1.60 18.64
CA ILE A 167 -3.84 -0.82 18.05
C ILE A 167 -3.07 -0.16 19.19
N ALA A 168 -1.77 -0.42 19.27
CA ALA A 168 -0.91 0.12 20.32
C ALA A 168 0.39 0.68 19.74
N PRO A 169 0.95 1.75 20.33
CA PRO A 169 2.25 2.26 19.91
C PRO A 169 3.35 1.26 20.30
N VAL A 170 4.38 1.19 19.46
CA VAL A 170 5.63 0.44 19.69
C VAL A 170 6.81 1.33 19.28
N PRO A 171 8.06 0.98 19.63
CA PRO A 171 9.21 1.70 19.09
C PRO A 171 9.15 1.79 17.57
N HIS A 172 9.28 3.02 17.05
CA HIS A 172 9.24 3.32 15.61
C HIS A 172 7.91 3.04 14.90
N GLY A 173 6.79 2.81 15.60
CA GLY A 173 5.50 2.68 14.92
C GLY A 173 4.37 2.10 15.75
N LEU A 174 3.57 1.22 15.13
CA LEU A 174 2.33 0.68 15.67
C LEU A 174 2.30 -0.85 15.60
N ARG A 175 1.67 -1.47 16.58
CA ARG A 175 1.27 -2.89 16.58
C ARG A 175 -0.24 -2.96 16.44
N VAL A 176 -0.71 -3.77 15.51
CA VAL A 176 -2.13 -4.07 15.26
C VAL A 176 -2.41 -5.53 15.55
N VAL A 177 -3.47 -5.82 16.30
CA VAL A 177 -3.97 -7.17 16.56
C VAL A 177 -5.46 -7.22 16.24
N ALA A 178 -5.80 -8.01 15.23
CA ALA A 178 -7.16 -8.01 14.68
C ALA A 178 -8.20 -8.61 15.64
N PHE A 179 -7.84 -9.65 16.38
CA PHE A 179 -8.65 -10.27 17.43
C PHE A 179 -7.75 -11.02 18.42
N ALA A 180 -8.29 -11.45 19.56
CA ALA A 180 -7.54 -12.22 20.55
C ALA A 180 -6.95 -13.51 19.93
N GLY A 181 -5.62 -13.62 19.94
CA GLY A 181 -4.90 -14.76 19.34
C GLY A 181 -4.49 -14.57 17.87
N ALA A 182 -4.89 -13.47 17.22
CA ALA A 182 -4.39 -13.13 15.89
C ALA A 182 -2.88 -12.87 15.93
N ARG A 183 -2.17 -13.26 14.86
CA ARG A 183 -0.77 -12.87 14.65
C ARG A 183 -0.69 -11.33 14.63
N PRO A 184 0.14 -10.70 15.48
CA PRO A 184 0.32 -9.25 15.43
C PRO A 184 0.93 -8.79 14.11
N LEU A 185 0.46 -7.64 13.62
CA LEU A 185 1.03 -6.89 12.52
C LEU A 185 1.80 -5.70 13.10
N LEU A 186 3.05 -5.54 12.69
CA LEU A 186 3.90 -4.39 12.99
C LEU A 186 3.92 -3.45 11.78
N LEU A 187 3.67 -2.17 12.04
CA LEU A 187 3.76 -1.07 11.09
C LEU A 187 4.86 -0.15 11.59
N LEU A 188 6.04 -0.17 11.00
CA LEU A 188 7.22 0.53 11.52
C LEU A 188 7.78 1.50 10.49
N ALA A 189 8.13 2.71 10.90
CA ALA A 189 8.85 3.68 10.07
C ALA A 189 9.77 4.51 10.97
N GLU A 190 11.05 4.16 11.00
CA GLU A 190 12.05 4.95 11.70
C GLU A 190 12.16 6.35 11.08
N GLY A 191 12.11 7.40 11.92
CA GLY A 191 12.10 8.78 11.46
C GLY A 191 10.71 9.35 11.13
N ALA A 192 9.63 8.59 11.37
CA ALA A 192 8.26 9.07 11.26
C ALA A 192 7.55 9.16 12.61
N GLU A 193 6.66 10.15 12.76
CA GLU A 193 5.68 10.21 13.84
C GLU A 193 4.46 9.36 13.45
N ALA A 194 4.12 8.36 14.27
CA ALA A 194 2.95 7.52 14.05
C ALA A 194 1.77 7.99 14.92
N ARG A 195 0.60 8.15 14.31
CA ARG A 195 -0.66 8.43 14.99
C ARG A 195 -1.62 7.27 14.79
N ILE A 196 -2.21 6.81 15.88
CA ILE A 196 -3.22 5.75 15.85
C ILE A 196 -4.51 6.33 15.29
N GLU A 197 -5.12 5.57 14.39
CA GLU A 197 -6.42 5.87 13.80
C GLU A 197 -7.28 4.61 13.85
N HIS A 198 -8.59 4.77 13.79
CA HIS A 198 -9.51 3.63 13.77
C HIS A 198 -10.75 3.97 12.95
N THR A 199 -10.54 4.10 11.64
CA THR A 199 -11.62 4.44 10.70
C THR A 199 -11.72 3.39 9.61
N TRP A 200 -12.88 2.77 9.46
CA TRP A 200 -13.15 1.86 8.35
C TRP A 200 -13.47 2.65 7.07
N TYR A 201 -12.64 2.47 6.05
CA TYR A 201 -12.88 2.96 4.69
C TYR A 201 -13.66 1.88 3.96
N ARG A 202 -14.81 2.25 3.38
CA ARG A 202 -15.81 1.29 2.92
C ARG A 202 -15.97 1.27 1.41
N ALA A 203 -16.43 0.15 0.89
CA ALA A 203 -16.86 0.00 -0.49
C ALA A 203 -15.74 0.27 -1.53
N PHE A 204 -14.52 -0.24 -1.24
CA PHE A 204 -13.50 -0.41 -2.28
C PHE A 204 -14.04 -1.32 -3.37
N ASP A 205 -13.80 -0.95 -4.61
CA ASP A 205 -14.32 -1.65 -5.77
C ASP A 205 -13.24 -2.50 -6.46
N ARG A 206 -13.34 -3.82 -6.29
CA ARG A 206 -12.53 -4.82 -6.98
C ARG A 206 -13.13 -5.15 -8.34
N THR A 207 -12.82 -4.31 -9.32
CA THR A 207 -13.38 -4.38 -10.68
C THR A 207 -13.24 -5.74 -11.37
N ALA A 208 -12.11 -6.44 -11.16
CA ALA A 208 -11.89 -7.76 -11.76
C ALA A 208 -12.75 -8.85 -11.10
N GLU A 209 -13.11 -8.70 -9.82
CA GLU A 209 -14.02 -9.62 -9.14
C GLU A 209 -15.46 -9.40 -9.60
N ARG A 210 -15.89 -8.14 -9.77
CA ARG A 210 -17.21 -7.85 -10.36
C ARG A 210 -17.32 -8.42 -11.77
N ALA A 211 -16.29 -8.27 -12.60
CA ALA A 211 -16.28 -8.83 -13.96
C ALA A 211 -16.44 -10.37 -13.96
N ARG A 212 -16.12 -11.04 -12.84
CA ARG A 212 -16.29 -12.48 -12.63
C ARG A 212 -17.63 -12.83 -11.95
N GLY A 213 -18.48 -11.86 -11.64
CA GLY A 213 -19.72 -12.04 -10.91
C GLY A 213 -19.53 -12.40 -9.43
N LEU A 214 -18.36 -12.08 -8.86
CA LEU A 214 -18.03 -12.30 -7.45
C LEU A 214 -18.35 -11.06 -6.62
N ASP A 215 -18.43 -11.22 -5.30
CA ASP A 215 -18.48 -10.10 -4.38
C ASP A 215 -17.20 -9.26 -4.53
N ALA A 216 -17.40 -8.01 -4.94
CA ALA A 216 -16.37 -7.09 -5.40
C ALA A 216 -16.12 -5.94 -4.41
N GLU A 217 -17.02 -5.75 -3.45
CA GLU A 217 -16.86 -4.70 -2.45
C GLU A 217 -16.00 -5.19 -1.29
N GLU A 218 -15.26 -4.27 -0.69
CA GLU A 218 -14.40 -4.57 0.44
C GLU A 218 -14.20 -3.32 1.30
N ASP A 219 -14.09 -3.52 2.62
CA ASP A 219 -13.75 -2.48 3.57
C ASP A 219 -12.35 -2.74 4.14
N HIS A 220 -11.60 -1.67 4.41
CA HIS A 220 -10.29 -1.75 5.04
C HIS A 220 -10.18 -0.77 6.21
N LEU A 221 -9.46 -1.18 7.27
CA LEU A 221 -9.30 -0.36 8.46
C LEU A 221 -8.08 0.54 8.32
N HIS A 222 -8.27 1.85 8.42
CA HIS A 222 -7.19 2.80 8.63
C HIS A 222 -6.75 2.74 10.09
N THR A 223 -5.60 2.11 10.34
CA THR A 223 -5.07 1.87 11.70
C THR A 223 -4.13 2.95 12.20
N GLY A 224 -3.55 3.71 11.27
CA GLY A 224 -2.67 4.79 11.64
C GLY A 224 -2.11 5.56 10.47
N THR A 225 -1.62 6.75 10.79
CA THR A 225 -0.98 7.67 9.85
C THR A 225 0.44 7.94 10.31
N PHE A 226 1.40 7.73 9.41
CA PHE A 226 2.81 8.08 9.65
C PHE A 226 3.11 9.40 8.94
N HIS A 227 3.70 10.34 9.67
CA HIS A 227 4.15 11.62 9.16
C HIS A 227 5.68 11.72 9.24
N ALA A 228 6.32 12.08 8.14
CA ALA A 228 7.76 12.28 8.11
C ALA A 228 8.15 13.43 7.18
N ALA A 229 9.26 14.09 7.50
CA ALA A 229 9.95 14.94 6.55
C ALA A 229 10.82 14.05 5.64
N LEU A 230 10.73 14.27 4.34
CA LEU A 230 11.54 13.62 3.32
C LEU A 230 12.47 14.69 2.71
N PRO A 231 13.72 14.83 3.21
CA PRO A 231 14.65 15.80 2.68
C PRO A 231 15.08 15.42 1.25
N PRO A 232 15.60 16.37 0.44
CA PRO A 232 16.18 16.06 -0.87
C PRO A 232 17.19 14.91 -0.77
N GLU A 233 17.12 13.94 -1.67
CA GLU A 233 17.90 12.70 -1.68
C GLU A 233 17.68 11.76 -0.46
N GLY A 234 16.91 12.21 0.52
CA GLY A 234 16.50 11.43 1.69
C GLY A 234 15.51 10.32 1.35
N ALA A 235 15.42 9.36 2.25
CA ALA A 235 14.51 8.24 2.13
C ALA A 235 13.81 7.93 3.45
N LEU A 236 12.58 7.44 3.35
CA LEU A 236 11.83 6.84 4.45
C LEU A 236 11.41 5.43 4.04
N THR A 237 11.52 4.46 4.94
CA THR A 237 11.04 3.09 4.72
C THR A 237 9.94 2.79 5.72
N LEU A 238 8.76 2.43 5.22
CA LEU A 238 7.70 1.80 6.00
C LEU A 238 7.87 0.28 5.91
N VAL A 239 7.90 -0.38 7.07
CA VAL A 239 8.01 -1.83 7.23
C VAL A 239 6.66 -2.35 7.67
N LEU A 240 6.14 -3.32 6.91
CA LEU A 240 4.89 -4.02 7.16
C LEU A 240 5.25 -5.46 7.50
N SER A 241 5.13 -5.87 8.76
CA SER A 241 5.67 -7.17 9.20
C SER A 241 4.69 -7.96 10.05
N ALA A 242 4.57 -9.25 9.78
CA ALA A 242 3.92 -10.21 10.69
C ALA A 242 4.93 -10.99 11.56
N GLU A 243 6.21 -10.59 11.51
CA GLU A 243 7.26 -11.14 12.34
C GLU A 243 7.32 -10.44 13.71
N PRO A 244 7.76 -11.13 14.79
CA PRO A 244 7.84 -10.57 16.14
C PRO A 244 8.86 -9.44 16.31
#